data_AF-A0A433U7W9-F1
#
_entry.id   AF-A0A433U7W9-F1
#
_cell.length_a   1.000
_cell.length_b   1.000
_cell.length_c   1.000
_cell.angle_alpha   90.00
_cell.angle_beta   90.00
_cell.angle_gamma   90.00
#
_symmetry.space_group_name_H-M   'P 1'
#
loop_
_entity.id
_entity.type
_entity.pdbx_description
1 polymer ?
#
loop_
_entity_poly.entity_id
_entity_poly.type
_entity_poly.pdbx_seq_one_letter_code
_entity_poly.pdbx_strand_id
1 'polypeptide(L)'
;MLAHSFQKCLPRILLLLMISCSAALKIKACPCPDESHCQYPKEDLGTNAEVFAFSNGTTDVQGWKWDTLTTLVVPATFMDNNTEQLNTMCIAHSKGRKFSITEPMVLKRPLDVTSEDTDKWIETMLQRVRVWHADILTVDLLHYFSYTIEDTNENLVALAMILLKIKKDVTEVSQAPFK
;
A
#
# COMPACT_ATOMS: atom_id res chain seq x y z
N MET A 1 -17.50 -69.13 -29.65
CA MET A 1 -18.75 -69.38 -28.90
C MET A 1 -18.84 -68.37 -27.78
N LEU A 2 -19.99 -67.66 -27.70
CA LEU A 2 -20.57 -66.90 -26.57
C LEU A 2 -19.75 -65.67 -26.09
N ALA A 3 -20.07 -64.40 -26.41
CA ALA A 3 -21.30 -63.60 -26.27
C ALA A 3 -21.75 -63.34 -24.80
N HIS A 4 -21.65 -62.07 -24.37
CA HIS A 4 -22.52 -61.28 -23.45
C HIS A 4 -21.70 -60.01 -23.05
N SER A 5 -22.01 -58.76 -23.43
CA SER A 5 -23.20 -57.90 -23.22
C SER A 5 -23.48 -57.60 -21.73
N PHE A 6 -24.13 -56.44 -21.49
CA PHE A 6 -24.47 -55.76 -20.21
C PHE A 6 -23.41 -54.75 -19.73
N GLN A 7 -23.70 -53.51 -19.32
CA GLN A 7 -24.95 -52.75 -19.17
C GLN A 7 -24.53 -51.27 -18.97
N LYS A 8 -25.27 -50.34 -19.58
CA LYS A 8 -25.16 -48.90 -19.37
C LYS A 8 -25.56 -48.55 -17.93
N CYS A 9 -24.76 -47.76 -17.22
CA CYS A 9 -25.23 -46.94 -16.09
C CYS A 9 -24.52 -45.59 -16.11
N LEU A 10 -25.23 -44.60 -16.63
CA LEU A 10 -24.89 -43.19 -16.63
C LEU A 10 -25.79 -42.54 -15.58
N PRO A 11 -25.29 -42.08 -14.42
CA PRO A 11 -26.00 -41.10 -13.64
C PRO A 11 -25.51 -39.72 -14.10
N ARG A 12 -26.35 -39.09 -14.94
CA ARG A 12 -26.58 -37.65 -14.86
C ARG A 12 -26.83 -37.33 -13.37
N ILE A 13 -26.08 -36.38 -12.81
CA ILE A 13 -26.24 -35.63 -11.55
C ILE A 13 -24.85 -35.52 -10.89
N LEU A 14 -24.01 -34.63 -11.45
CA LEU A 14 -22.90 -34.02 -10.71
C LEU A 14 -22.74 -32.58 -11.19
N LEU A 15 -23.88 -31.88 -11.22
CA LEU A 15 -24.02 -30.46 -11.47
C LEU A 15 -24.75 -29.96 -10.22
N LEU A 16 -24.06 -29.20 -9.35
CA LEU A 16 -24.50 -28.61 -8.07
C LEU A 16 -23.55 -29.02 -6.92
N LEU A 17 -22.33 -28.47 -6.92
CA LEU A 17 -21.57 -28.10 -5.70
C LEU A 17 -20.21 -27.47 -6.06
N MET A 18 -20.14 -26.74 -7.18
CA MET A 18 -19.21 -25.60 -7.27
C MET A 18 -19.89 -24.44 -6.54
N ILE A 19 -20.16 -24.62 -5.24
CA ILE A 19 -20.32 -23.49 -4.32
C ILE A 19 -18.92 -22.91 -4.29
N SER A 20 -18.69 -21.99 -5.21
CA SER A 20 -17.59 -21.05 -5.19
C SER A 20 -17.55 -20.50 -3.78
N CYS A 21 -16.63 -21.03 -2.98
CA CYS A 21 -16.13 -20.40 -1.79
C CYS A 21 -15.37 -19.17 -2.27
N SER A 22 -16.12 -18.20 -2.79
CA SER A 22 -15.74 -16.81 -2.83
C SER A 22 -15.74 -16.38 -1.38
N ALA A 23 -14.75 -16.87 -0.61
CA ALA A 23 -14.22 -16.11 0.49
C ALA A 23 -13.72 -14.82 -0.17
N ALA A 24 -14.65 -13.89 -0.36
CA ALA A 24 -14.32 -12.51 -0.63
C ALA A 24 -13.38 -12.16 0.52
N LEU A 25 -12.09 -12.05 0.22
CA LEU A 25 -11.16 -11.45 1.15
C LEU A 25 -11.82 -10.15 1.53
N LYS A 26 -12.30 -10.06 2.78
CA LYS A 26 -12.81 -8.81 3.33
C LYS A 26 -11.59 -7.91 3.40
N ILE A 27 -11.32 -7.21 2.31
CA ILE A 27 -10.44 -6.05 2.31
C ILE A 27 -10.96 -5.21 3.47
N LYS A 28 -10.07 -4.91 4.42
CA LYS A 28 -10.46 -4.13 5.61
C LYS A 28 -11.18 -2.91 5.10
N ALA A 29 -12.45 -2.76 5.52
CA ALA A 29 -13.20 -1.56 5.27
C ALA A 29 -12.39 -0.37 5.80
N CYS A 30 -12.47 0.75 5.09
CA CYS A 30 -11.97 2.05 5.51
C CYS A 30 -12.06 2.22 7.04
N PRO A 31 -10.96 2.51 7.76
CA PRO A 31 -11.01 2.66 9.21
C PRO A 31 -11.71 3.95 9.66
N CYS A 32 -12.08 4.82 8.71
CA CYS A 32 -12.72 6.09 9.01
C CYS A 32 -14.21 5.95 9.34
N PRO A 33 -14.75 6.79 10.24
CA PRO A 33 -16.18 6.80 10.54
C PRO A 33 -17.06 7.14 9.32
N ASP A 34 -16.53 7.94 8.39
CA ASP A 34 -17.16 8.31 7.13
C ASP A 34 -16.34 7.73 5.98
N GLU A 35 -16.96 6.89 5.15
CA GLU A 35 -16.33 6.22 4.00
C GLU A 35 -15.83 7.21 2.94
N SER A 36 -16.44 8.39 2.85
CA SER A 36 -15.97 9.46 1.95
C SER A 36 -14.57 9.96 2.33
N HIS A 37 -14.17 9.83 3.60
CA HIS A 37 -12.83 10.17 4.07
C HIS A 37 -11.78 9.12 3.67
N CYS A 38 -12.13 8.01 3.03
CA CYS A 38 -11.14 7.10 2.42
C CYS A 38 -11.01 7.28 0.91
N GLN A 39 -11.75 8.24 0.34
CA GLN A 39 -11.56 8.60 -1.06
C GLN A 39 -10.30 9.44 -1.17
N TYR A 40 -9.38 9.01 -2.03
CA TYR A 40 -8.19 9.77 -2.39
C TYR A 40 -8.61 11.21 -2.80
N PRO A 41 -7.95 12.25 -2.25
CA PRO A 41 -8.22 13.64 -2.65
C PRO A 41 -8.04 13.76 -4.17
N LYS A 42 -9.12 14.15 -4.85
CA LYS A 42 -9.25 13.93 -6.30
C LYS A 42 -8.33 14.78 -7.16
N GLU A 43 -7.81 15.91 -6.68
CA GLU A 43 -6.98 16.77 -7.52
C GLU A 43 -6.17 17.79 -6.71
N ASP A 44 -5.05 18.17 -7.32
CA ASP A 44 -4.14 19.23 -6.92
C ASP A 44 -4.93 20.46 -6.42
N LEU A 45 -4.61 20.98 -5.22
CA LEU A 45 -5.41 22.01 -4.53
C LEU A 45 -5.39 23.38 -5.23
N GLY A 46 -5.06 23.43 -6.52
CA GLY A 46 -4.91 24.65 -7.31
C GLY A 46 -3.77 25.55 -6.82
N THR A 47 -2.91 25.03 -5.95
CA THR A 47 -1.79 25.78 -5.37
C THR A 47 -0.52 25.33 -6.05
N ASN A 48 0.21 26.26 -6.67
CA ASN A 48 1.49 25.97 -7.35
C ASN A 48 2.61 25.50 -6.38
N ALA A 49 2.31 25.30 -5.09
CA ALA A 49 3.27 24.89 -4.08
C ALA A 49 2.67 23.78 -3.19
N GLU A 50 3.26 22.59 -3.26
CA GLU A 50 3.00 21.52 -2.30
C GLU A 50 3.71 21.82 -0.97
N VAL A 51 3.00 21.68 0.15
CA VAL A 51 3.52 21.89 1.49
C VAL A 51 3.35 20.60 2.29
N PHE A 52 4.49 20.01 2.66
CA PHE A 52 4.58 18.78 3.42
C PHE A 52 4.78 19.09 4.90
N ALA A 53 3.91 18.56 5.76
CA ALA A 53 4.07 18.60 7.20
C ALA A 53 4.53 17.23 7.71
N PHE A 54 5.70 17.15 8.33
CA PHE A 54 6.24 15.91 8.89
C PHE A 54 5.85 15.79 10.37
N SER A 55 4.97 14.84 10.69
CA SER A 55 4.61 14.54 12.08
C SER A 55 5.75 13.80 12.76
N ASN A 56 6.04 14.16 14.01
CA ASN A 56 7.02 13.46 14.84
C ASN A 56 6.37 12.43 15.79
N GLY A 57 5.30 11.76 15.36
CA GLY A 57 4.59 10.80 16.22
C GLY A 57 3.25 11.29 16.79
N THR A 58 2.91 12.56 16.60
CA THR A 58 1.69 13.15 17.18
C THR A 58 0.44 12.61 16.49
N THR A 59 -0.54 12.19 17.31
CA THR A 59 -1.88 11.75 16.88
C THR A 59 -2.94 12.85 17.07
N ASP A 60 -2.69 13.84 17.93
CA ASP A 60 -3.52 15.03 18.08
C ASP A 60 -3.24 16.05 16.96
N VAL A 61 -3.78 15.77 15.78
CA VAL A 61 -3.68 16.61 14.58
C VAL A 61 -4.94 17.43 14.31
N GLN A 62 -5.97 17.32 15.17
CA GLN A 62 -7.27 17.97 14.92
C GLN A 62 -7.15 19.50 14.88
N GLY A 63 -6.35 20.08 15.79
CA GLY A 63 -6.16 21.53 15.90
C GLY A 63 -5.18 22.15 14.90
N TRP A 64 -4.64 21.37 13.97
CA TRP A 64 -3.66 21.87 13.01
C TRP A 64 -4.30 22.83 12.00
N LYS A 65 -3.50 23.75 11.46
CA LYS A 65 -3.93 24.65 10.38
C LYS A 65 -3.91 23.93 9.04
N TRP A 66 -4.90 23.07 8.80
CA TRP A 66 -4.97 22.21 7.61
C TRP A 66 -4.98 22.99 6.29
N ASP A 67 -5.41 24.26 6.27
CA ASP A 67 -5.38 25.11 5.08
C ASP A 67 -3.98 25.58 4.67
N THR A 68 -2.96 25.34 5.48
CA THR A 68 -1.56 25.72 5.16
C THR A 68 -0.71 24.56 4.67
N LEU A 69 -1.24 23.33 4.62
CA LEU A 69 -0.50 22.15 4.18
C LEU A 69 -1.29 21.41 3.10
N THR A 70 -0.57 20.72 2.21
CA THR A 70 -1.16 19.86 1.18
C THR A 70 -1.09 18.39 1.57
N THR A 71 -0.01 18.01 2.27
CA THR A 71 0.30 16.61 2.61
C THR A 71 0.74 16.50 4.07
N LEU A 72 0.13 15.58 4.82
CA LEU A 72 0.64 15.12 6.11
C LEU A 72 1.53 13.89 5.88
N VAL A 73 2.78 13.95 6.33
CA VAL A 73 3.72 12.84 6.30
C VAL A 73 3.89 12.28 7.71
N VAL A 74 3.62 10.99 7.89
CA VAL A 74 3.80 10.28 9.17
C VAL A 74 5.05 9.38 9.15
N PRO A 75 5.71 9.18 10.29
CA PRO A 75 6.93 8.38 10.38
C PRO A 75 6.62 6.87 10.35
N ALA A 76 7.65 6.06 10.06
CA ALA A 76 7.54 4.59 10.03
C ALA A 76 7.12 3.96 11.37
N THR A 77 7.24 4.70 12.46
CA THR A 77 6.79 4.27 13.79
C THR A 77 5.26 4.28 13.96
N PHE A 78 4.51 4.75 12.95
CA PHE A 78 3.06 4.61 12.91
C PHE A 78 2.68 3.14 12.64
N MET A 79 1.89 2.60 13.57
CA MET A 79 1.40 1.22 13.57
C MET A 79 -0.08 1.19 13.18
N ASP A 80 -0.42 0.32 12.24
CA ASP A 80 -1.77 0.14 11.68
C ASP A 80 -2.73 -0.55 12.66
N ASN A 81 -2.25 -0.95 13.83
CA ASN A 81 -3.06 -1.47 14.93
C ASN A 81 -3.37 -0.41 16.00
N ASN A 82 -2.83 0.80 15.87
CA ASN A 82 -3.11 1.91 16.78
C ASN A 82 -4.24 2.78 16.22
N THR A 83 -5.40 2.76 16.88
CA THR A 83 -6.60 3.47 16.45
C THR A 83 -6.41 4.98 16.36
N GLU A 84 -5.64 5.60 17.27
CA GLU A 84 -5.39 7.05 17.23
C GLU A 84 -4.53 7.44 16.02
N GLN A 85 -3.54 6.61 15.70
CA GLN A 85 -2.68 6.81 14.53
C GLN A 85 -3.45 6.59 13.23
N LEU A 86 -4.30 5.56 13.15
CA LEU A 86 -5.21 5.36 12.01
C LEU A 86 -6.17 6.55 11.84
N ASN A 87 -6.67 7.11 12.93
CA ASN A 87 -7.55 8.28 12.89
C ASN A 87 -6.85 9.53 12.32
N THR A 88 -5.51 9.60 12.40
CA THR A 88 -4.72 10.70 11.82
C THR A 88 -4.90 10.76 10.30
N MET A 89 -4.92 9.60 9.63
CA MET A 89 -5.21 9.52 8.19
C MET A 89 -6.61 10.04 7.87
N CYS A 90 -7.62 9.56 8.61
CA CYS A 90 -9.00 9.99 8.42
C CYS A 90 -9.18 11.49 8.61
N ILE A 91 -8.49 12.09 9.58
CA ILE A 91 -8.52 13.54 9.77
C ILE A 91 -7.91 14.24 8.55
N ALA A 92 -6.74 13.81 8.06
CA ALA A 92 -6.10 14.41 6.89
C ALA A 92 -7.02 14.37 5.64
N HIS A 93 -7.61 13.21 5.35
CA HIS A 93 -8.53 13.07 4.23
C HIS A 93 -9.84 13.85 4.42
N SER A 94 -10.40 13.92 5.64
CA SER A 94 -11.58 14.76 5.93
C SER A 94 -11.34 16.26 5.66
N LYS A 95 -10.07 16.68 5.65
CA LYS A 95 -9.64 18.04 5.31
C LYS A 95 -9.21 18.18 3.85
N GLY A 96 -9.41 17.14 3.03
CA GLY A 96 -9.00 17.10 1.63
C GLY A 96 -7.49 17.19 1.46
N ARG A 97 -6.70 16.65 2.40
CA ARG A 97 -5.23 16.63 2.34
C ARG A 97 -4.72 15.23 2.06
N LYS A 98 -3.58 15.15 1.38
CA LYS A 98 -2.89 13.89 1.12
C LYS A 98 -2.29 13.36 2.43
N PHE A 99 -2.25 12.05 2.58
CA PHE A 99 -1.62 11.33 3.67
C PHE A 99 -0.45 10.51 3.13
N SER A 100 0.73 10.70 3.70
CA SER A 100 1.93 9.96 3.35
C SER A 100 2.43 9.15 4.52
N ILE A 101 2.81 7.90 4.25
CA ILE A 101 3.55 7.06 5.19
C ILE A 101 5.03 7.05 4.81
N THR A 102 5.90 7.10 5.81
CA THR A 102 7.34 6.92 5.63
C THR A 102 7.71 5.49 5.95
N GLU A 103 8.50 4.84 5.10
CA GLU A 103 8.97 3.48 5.33
C GLU A 103 10.47 3.36 5.03
N PRO A 104 11.27 2.71 5.89
CA PRO A 104 12.70 2.54 5.66
C PRO A 104 12.96 1.51 4.56
N MET A 105 13.96 1.80 3.73
CA MET A 105 14.51 0.79 2.83
C MET A 105 15.47 -0.12 3.59
N VAL A 106 15.04 -1.35 3.86
CA VAL A 106 15.80 -2.35 4.64
C VAL A 106 16.42 -3.45 3.79
N LEU A 107 16.61 -3.20 2.49
CA LEU A 107 17.28 -4.13 1.58
C LEU A 107 18.79 -4.17 1.84
N LYS A 108 19.35 -5.38 1.77
CA LYS A 108 20.79 -5.62 1.96
C LYS A 108 21.55 -5.43 0.65
N ARG A 109 22.86 -5.19 0.75
CA ARG A 109 23.77 -5.12 -0.40
C ARG A 109 24.36 -6.50 -0.73
N PRO A 110 24.75 -6.74 -1.99
CA PRO A 110 24.45 -5.92 -3.18
C PRO A 110 22.94 -5.93 -3.50
N LEU A 111 22.44 -4.85 -4.11
CA LEU A 111 21.04 -4.79 -4.52
C LEU A 111 20.81 -5.66 -5.75
N ASP A 112 19.75 -6.46 -5.71
CA ASP A 112 19.30 -7.28 -6.82
C ASP A 112 17.81 -7.01 -7.07
N VAL A 113 17.53 -6.34 -8.19
CA VAL A 113 16.17 -5.95 -8.63
C VAL A 113 15.24 -7.15 -8.82
N THR A 114 15.81 -8.34 -9.06
CA THR A 114 15.08 -9.59 -9.33
C THR A 114 15.03 -10.55 -8.14
N SER A 115 15.62 -10.14 -7.00
CA SER A 115 15.64 -10.98 -5.80
C SER A 115 14.27 -11.09 -5.14
N GLU A 116 14.03 -12.24 -4.51
CA GLU A 116 12.83 -12.49 -3.68
C GLU A 116 12.73 -11.48 -2.53
N ASP A 117 13.86 -11.05 -1.95
CA ASP A 117 13.88 -10.04 -0.88
C ASP A 117 13.38 -8.67 -1.36
N THR A 118 13.74 -8.27 -2.58
CA THR A 118 13.25 -7.04 -3.21
C THR A 118 11.75 -7.12 -3.46
N ASP A 119 11.27 -8.25 -4.00
CA ASP A 119 9.85 -8.46 -4.27
C ASP A 119 9.02 -8.46 -2.98
N LYS A 120 9.50 -9.14 -1.93
CA LYS A 120 8.85 -9.13 -0.59
C LYS A 120 8.81 -7.73 0.02
N TRP A 121 9.89 -6.96 -0.11
CA TRP A 121 9.91 -5.59 0.38
C TRP A 121 8.90 -4.72 -0.37
N ILE A 122 8.86 -4.78 -1.71
CA ILE A 122 7.86 -4.06 -2.51
C ILE A 122 6.44 -4.48 -2.12
N GLU A 123 6.14 -5.77 -2.02
CA GLU A 123 4.83 -6.27 -1.61
C GLU A 123 4.42 -5.73 -0.23
N THR A 124 5.36 -5.71 0.72
CA THR A 124 5.15 -5.14 2.06
C THR A 124 4.79 -3.67 1.98
N MET A 125 5.51 -2.88 1.17
CA MET A 125 5.21 -1.46 0.98
C MET A 125 3.83 -1.23 0.36
N LEU A 126 3.46 -2.02 -0.66
CA LEU A 126 2.14 -1.93 -1.28
C LEU A 126 1.03 -2.31 -0.30
N GLN A 127 1.26 -3.32 0.54
CA GLN A 127 0.33 -3.68 1.60
C GLN A 127 0.18 -2.53 2.61
N ARG A 128 1.28 -1.88 3.00
CA ARG A 128 1.25 -0.73 3.92
C ARG A 128 0.45 0.42 3.30
N VAL A 129 0.69 0.77 2.04
CA VAL A 129 -0.09 1.79 1.31
C VAL A 129 -1.58 1.47 1.33
N ARG A 130 -1.98 0.20 1.06
CA ARG A 130 -3.39 -0.23 1.09
C ARG A 130 -4.01 -0.12 2.48
N VAL A 131 -3.33 -0.65 3.50
CA VAL A 131 -3.84 -0.68 4.87
C VAL A 131 -4.01 0.73 5.43
N TRP A 132 -3.08 1.63 5.11
CA TRP A 132 -3.12 3.02 5.54
C TRP A 132 -3.95 3.93 4.65
N HIS A 133 -4.49 3.43 3.53
CA HIS A 133 -5.09 4.29 2.49
C HIS A 133 -4.16 5.47 2.11
N ALA A 134 -2.85 5.22 2.07
CA ALA A 134 -1.88 6.30 1.87
C ALA A 134 -1.86 6.78 0.41
N ASP A 135 -1.82 8.09 0.22
CA ASP A 135 -1.70 8.74 -1.09
C ASP A 135 -0.26 8.70 -1.61
N ILE A 136 0.71 8.72 -0.68
CA ILE A 136 2.13 8.86 -0.98
C ILE A 136 2.93 7.89 -0.10
N LEU A 137 3.80 7.11 -0.73
CA LEU A 137 4.85 6.37 -0.02
C LEU A 137 6.15 7.18 -0.03
N THR A 138 6.61 7.59 1.15
CA THR A 138 7.92 8.20 1.34
C THR A 138 8.93 7.11 1.70
N VAL A 139 9.92 6.86 0.85
CA VAL A 139 10.95 5.84 1.13
C VAL A 139 12.14 6.51 1.82
N ASP A 140 12.42 6.11 3.06
CA ASP A 140 13.58 6.57 3.81
C ASP A 140 14.83 5.77 3.43
N LEU A 141 15.75 6.42 2.71
CA LEU A 141 17.01 5.86 2.25
C LEU A 141 18.15 6.02 3.27
N LEU A 142 17.96 6.76 4.36
CA LEU A 142 19.00 6.95 5.37
C LEU A 142 19.43 5.61 5.97
N HIS A 143 18.48 4.69 6.18
CA HIS A 143 18.80 3.37 6.69
C HIS A 143 19.70 2.57 5.72
N TYR A 144 19.43 2.66 4.42
CA TYR A 144 20.23 2.00 3.38
C TYR A 144 21.67 2.58 3.28
N PHE A 145 21.80 3.90 3.42
CA PHE A 145 23.10 4.59 3.38
C PHE A 145 23.82 4.67 4.74
N SER A 146 23.21 4.18 5.82
CA SER A 146 23.75 4.33 7.18
C SER A 146 25.11 3.65 7.39
N TYR A 147 25.43 2.62 6.59
CA TYR A 147 26.66 1.84 6.75
C TYR A 147 27.84 2.33 5.90
N THR A 148 27.60 2.88 4.71
CA THR A 148 28.64 3.54 3.88
C THR A 148 27.99 4.55 2.92
N ILE A 149 28.63 5.70 2.73
CA ILE A 149 28.28 6.69 1.68
C ILE A 149 28.78 6.23 0.31
N GLU A 150 29.83 5.42 0.29
CA GLU A 150 30.37 4.83 -0.93
C GLU A 150 29.49 3.66 -1.37
N ASP A 151 28.84 3.82 -2.52
CA ASP A 151 28.09 2.76 -3.19
C ASP A 151 28.58 2.61 -4.63
N THR A 152 28.40 1.42 -5.20
CA THR A 152 28.81 1.19 -6.59
C THR A 152 27.77 1.74 -7.56
N ASN A 153 28.19 2.07 -8.78
CA ASN A 153 27.26 2.51 -9.83
C ASN A 153 26.18 1.46 -10.09
N GLU A 154 26.51 0.17 -10.02
CA GLU A 154 25.56 -0.94 -10.19
C GLU A 154 24.49 -0.92 -9.10
N ASN A 155 24.85 -0.71 -7.83
CA ASN A 155 23.89 -0.60 -6.74
C ASN A 155 23.00 0.65 -6.87
N LEU A 156 23.55 1.80 -7.27
CA LEU A 156 22.75 3.02 -7.50
C LEU A 156 21.75 2.84 -8.65
N VAL A 157 22.14 2.14 -9.72
CA VAL A 157 21.24 1.78 -10.83
C VAL A 157 20.15 0.82 -10.33
N ALA A 158 20.52 -0.20 -9.56
CA ALA A 158 19.56 -1.14 -8.98
C ALA A 158 18.57 -0.44 -8.03
N LEU A 159 19.05 0.46 -7.16
CA LEU A 159 18.22 1.30 -6.29
C LEU A 159 17.20 2.10 -7.11
N ALA A 160 17.66 2.80 -8.15
CA ALA A 160 16.76 3.57 -9.02
C ALA A 160 15.72 2.67 -9.71
N MET A 161 16.09 1.47 -10.17
CA MET A 161 15.15 0.53 -10.77
C MET A 161 14.10 0.02 -9.77
N ILE A 162 14.50 -0.27 -8.53
CA ILE A 162 13.58 -0.66 -7.45
C ILE A 162 12.60 0.47 -7.15
N LEU A 163 13.09 1.71 -7.03
CA LEU A 163 12.25 2.89 -6.80
C LEU A 163 11.29 3.19 -7.97
N LEU A 164 11.69 2.90 -9.20
CA LEU A 164 10.81 3.01 -10.38
C LEU A 164 9.73 1.93 -10.37
N LYS A 165 10.08 0.69 -10.01
CA LYS A 165 9.13 -0.43 -9.90
C LYS A 165 8.06 -0.13 -8.85
N ILE A 166 8.45 0.27 -7.64
CA ILE A 166 7.49 0.62 -6.59
C ILE A 166 6.64 1.84 -6.93
N LYS A 167 7.19 2.87 -7.60
CA LYS A 167 6.41 4.02 -8.07
C LYS A 167 5.25 3.60 -8.97
N LYS A 168 5.54 2.70 -9.93
CA LYS A 168 4.53 2.17 -10.85
C LYS A 168 3.43 1.44 -10.06
N ASP A 169 3.83 0.52 -9.20
CA ASP A 169 2.90 -0.33 -8.45
C ASP A 169 2.06 0.47 -7.44
N VAL A 170 2.63 1.48 -6.77
CA VAL A 170 1.91 2.40 -5.88
C VAL A 170 0.87 3.20 -6.65
N THR A 171 1.19 3.68 -7.86
CA THR A 171 0.25 4.43 -8.70
C THR A 171 -0.95 3.57 -9.09
N GLU A 172 -0.72 2.29 -9.43
CA GLU A 172 -1.79 1.34 -9.75
C GLU A 172 -2.69 1.06 -8.53
N VAL A 173 -2.10 0.93 -7.34
CA VAL A 173 -2.83 0.67 -6.10
C VAL A 173 -3.61 1.90 -5.60
N SER A 174 -3.06 3.10 -5.72
CA SER A 174 -3.70 4.33 -5.25
C SER A 174 -4.83 4.81 -6.17
N GLN A 175 -4.85 4.38 -7.44
CA GLN A 175 -5.91 4.73 -8.40
C GLN A 175 -7.01 3.66 -8.50
N ALA A 176 -6.79 2.47 -7.94
CA ALA A 176 -7.80 1.43 -7.95
C ALA A 176 -8.99 1.83 -7.05
N PRO A 177 -10.23 1.84 -7.55
CA PRO A 177 -11.39 2.05 -6.69
C PRO A 177 -11.42 0.93 -5.65
N PHE A 178 -11.55 1.29 -4.37
CA PHE A 178 -11.81 0.33 -3.31
C PHE A 178 -13.13 -0.39 -3.66
N LYS A 179 -13.04 -1.70 -3.93
CA LYS A 179 -14.17 -2.57 -4.26
C LYS A 179 -14.45 -3.53 -3.12
#